data_AF-E6Q0W5-F1
#
_entry.id   AF-E6Q0W5-F1
#
_cell.length_a   1.000
_cell.length_b   1.000
_cell.length_c   1.000
_cell.angle_alpha   90.00
_cell.angle_beta   90.00
_cell.angle_gamma   90.00
#
_symmetry.space_group_name_H-M   'P 1'
#
loop_
_entity.id
_entity.type
_entity.pdbx_description
1 polymer ?
#
loop_
_entity_poly.entity_id
_entity_poly.type
_entity_poly.pdbx_seq_one_letter_code
_entity_poly.pdbx_strand_id
1 'polypeptide(L)'
;MNVQSGTEALDELARFGLRVHPVDGTHDELGRRHRTKARIAIDPQASAGPSIAISIGEGEAERLMPLTPFEATTMVDELIARGLLVASERLRHTVERLLARLSEIYTELELNSLKLDTVIFSEAGYCIDSAHLQYSHRPPHHGTMQSGVGGRDNVGVHPHPHGGHR
;
A
#
# COMPACT_ATOMS: atom_id res chain seq x y z
N MET A 1 -8.98 -17.61 3.55
CA MET A 1 -8.34 -16.46 2.87
C MET A 1 -8.70 -15.21 3.65
N ASN A 2 -7.71 -14.41 4.05
CA ASN A 2 -7.95 -13.18 4.82
C ASN A 2 -7.89 -12.00 3.85
N VAL A 3 -8.98 -11.24 3.75
CA VAL A 3 -9.10 -10.09 2.84
C VAL A 3 -9.23 -8.83 3.69
N GLN A 4 -8.36 -7.85 3.45
CA GLN A 4 -8.50 -6.50 3.98
C GLN A 4 -9.00 -5.58 2.87
N SER A 5 -9.86 -4.64 3.21
CA SER A 5 -10.49 -3.72 2.26
C SER A 5 -10.80 -2.40 2.92
N GLY A 6 -10.86 -1.32 2.14
CA GLY A 6 -11.13 0.01 2.67
C GLY A 6 -10.01 0.50 3.60
N THR A 7 -10.35 1.10 4.74
CA THR A 7 -9.40 1.80 5.61
C THR A 7 -8.25 0.93 6.10
N GLU A 8 -8.51 -0.34 6.47
CA GLU A 8 -7.44 -1.25 6.95
C GLU A 8 -6.38 -1.54 5.86
N ALA A 9 -6.84 -1.69 4.61
CA ALA A 9 -5.93 -1.89 3.48
C ALA A 9 -5.11 -0.61 3.18
N LEU A 10 -5.74 0.56 3.28
CA LEU A 10 -5.06 1.84 3.09
C LEU A 10 -4.04 2.11 4.20
N ASP A 11 -4.37 1.82 5.46
CA ASP A 11 -3.45 1.94 6.59
C ASP A 11 -2.21 1.05 6.42
N GLU A 12 -2.42 -0.19 5.94
CA GLU A 12 -1.31 -1.08 5.67
C GLU A 12 -0.41 -0.52 4.54
N LEU A 13 -0.99 -0.09 3.42
CA LEU A 13 -0.23 0.54 2.33
C LEU A 13 0.52 1.81 2.79
N ALA A 14 -0.07 2.60 3.69
CA ALA A 14 0.57 3.78 4.27
C ALA A 14 1.82 3.43 5.10
N ARG A 15 1.79 2.32 5.85
CA ARG A 15 2.95 1.83 6.61
C ARG A 15 4.14 1.47 5.70
N PHE A 16 3.86 1.03 4.48
CA PHE A 16 4.88 0.78 3.46
C PHE A 16 5.33 2.04 2.71
N GLY A 17 4.87 3.22 3.14
CA GLY A 17 5.27 4.52 2.61
C GLY A 17 4.46 4.98 1.40
N LEU A 18 3.32 4.34 1.09
CA LEU A 18 2.45 4.80 0.01
C LEU A 18 1.57 5.98 0.46
N ARG A 19 1.30 6.90 -0.47
CA ARG A 19 0.37 8.01 -0.23
C ARG A 19 -1.06 7.55 -0.39
N VAL A 20 -1.79 7.51 0.72
CA VAL A 20 -3.22 7.15 0.78
C VAL A 20 -4.02 8.34 1.32
N HIS A 21 -5.27 8.48 0.88
CA HIS A 21 -6.23 9.36 1.55
C HIS A 21 -7.41 8.53 2.06
N PRO A 22 -7.87 8.75 3.29
CA PRO A 22 -9.13 8.19 3.75
C PRO A 22 -10.30 8.81 2.96
N VAL A 23 -11.32 8.00 2.70
CA VAL A 23 -12.47 8.19 1.79
C VAL A 23 -13.27 9.50 2.00
N ASP A 24 -13.01 10.29 3.04
CA ASP A 24 -13.77 11.49 3.41
C ASP A 24 -13.08 12.85 3.13
N GLY A 25 -11.86 12.90 2.58
CA GLY A 25 -11.07 14.13 2.57
C GLY A 25 -10.58 14.60 1.21
N THR A 26 -11.27 15.58 0.62
CA THR A 26 -10.87 16.46 -0.50
C THR A 26 -9.47 16.21 -1.11
N HIS A 27 -9.43 15.63 -2.31
CA HIS A 27 -8.25 15.53 -3.19
C HIS A 27 -7.58 16.88 -3.56
N ASP A 28 -7.92 18.00 -2.91
CA ASP A 28 -7.53 19.36 -3.32
C ASP A 28 -5.99 19.56 -3.27
N GLU A 29 -5.27 18.80 -2.43
CA GLU A 29 -3.80 18.85 -2.30
C GLU A 29 -3.04 18.41 -3.57
N LEU A 30 -3.62 17.57 -4.42
CA LEU A 30 -2.99 17.12 -5.67
C LEU A 30 -3.03 18.18 -6.79
N GLY A 31 -3.64 19.35 -6.55
CA GLY A 31 -3.89 20.38 -7.56
C GLY A 31 -4.93 19.93 -8.60
N ARG A 32 -5.74 20.84 -9.15
CA ARG A 32 -6.89 20.45 -10.01
C ARG A 32 -6.53 20.14 -11.47
N ARG A 33 -5.32 20.48 -11.92
CA ARG A 33 -4.90 20.30 -13.33
C ARG A 33 -4.32 18.90 -13.55
N HIS A 34 -4.68 18.29 -14.69
CA HIS A 34 -4.12 17.03 -15.19
C HIS A 34 -4.21 15.84 -14.22
N ARG A 35 -5.42 15.60 -13.67
CA ARG A 35 -5.68 14.41 -12.86
C ARG A 35 -6.02 13.22 -13.76
N THR A 36 -5.26 12.15 -13.63
CA THR A 36 -5.55 10.88 -14.30
C THR A 36 -5.98 9.85 -13.26
N LYS A 37 -7.18 9.30 -13.43
CA LYS A 37 -7.67 8.19 -12.61
C LYS A 37 -7.22 6.87 -13.23
N ALA A 38 -6.68 5.99 -12.40
CA ALA A 38 -6.21 4.68 -12.79
C ALA A 38 -6.70 3.60 -11.82
N ARG A 39 -6.71 2.37 -12.31
CA ARG A 39 -6.80 1.15 -11.53
C ARG A 39 -5.47 0.42 -11.64
N ILE A 40 -5.02 -0.16 -10.54
CA ILE A 40 -3.82 -1.01 -10.56
C ILE A 40 -4.20 -2.34 -9.92
N ALA A 41 -3.90 -3.45 -10.59
CA ALA A 41 -4.19 -4.77 -10.07
C ALA A 41 -2.99 -5.69 -10.28
N ILE A 42 -2.74 -6.54 -9.30
CA ILE A 42 -1.85 -7.69 -9.44
C ILE A 42 -2.72 -8.94 -9.55
N ASP A 43 -2.65 -9.61 -10.70
CA ASP A 43 -3.34 -10.87 -10.97
C ASP A 43 -2.35 -12.04 -10.80
N PRO A 44 -2.47 -12.84 -9.72
CA PRO A 44 -1.62 -14.01 -9.51
C PRO A 44 -1.88 -15.17 -10.49
N GLN A 45 -3.04 -15.18 -11.15
CA GLN A 45 -3.50 -16.29 -12.00
C GLN A 45 -3.45 -15.97 -13.49
N ALA A 46 -2.78 -14.89 -13.89
CA ALA A 46 -2.64 -14.59 -15.32
C ALA A 46 -1.92 -15.75 -16.02
N SER A 47 -2.32 -16.02 -17.27
CA SER A 47 -1.97 -17.28 -17.96
C SER A 47 -0.47 -17.53 -18.13
N ALA A 48 0.35 -16.48 -18.05
CA ALA A 48 1.81 -16.53 -18.19
C ALA A 48 2.56 -16.42 -16.84
N GLY A 49 1.83 -16.40 -15.72
CA GLY A 49 2.34 -16.16 -14.37
C GLY A 49 1.81 -14.85 -13.78
N PRO A 50 2.12 -14.54 -12.50
CA PRO A 50 1.62 -13.34 -11.85
C PRO A 50 1.95 -12.07 -12.64
N SER A 51 0.96 -11.20 -12.85
CA SER A 51 1.12 -9.96 -13.61
C SER A 51 0.66 -8.74 -12.81
N ILE A 52 1.24 -7.57 -13.11
CA ILE A 52 0.77 -6.27 -12.68
C ILE A 52 0.22 -5.50 -13.87
N ALA A 53 -1.00 -5.00 -13.74
CA ALA A 53 -1.69 -4.21 -14.74
C ALA A 53 -2.04 -2.82 -14.19
N ILE A 54 -1.93 -1.82 -15.05
CA ILE A 54 -2.43 -0.46 -14.81
C ILE A 54 -3.42 -0.10 -15.92
N SER A 55 -4.65 0.16 -15.52
CA SER A 55 -5.76 0.49 -16.42
C SER A 55 -6.18 1.95 -16.23
N ILE A 56 -6.21 2.71 -17.33
CA ILE A 56 -6.59 4.13 -17.38
C ILE A 56 -7.66 4.29 -18.47
N GLY A 57 -8.89 4.62 -18.07
CA GLY A 57 -10.02 4.65 -19.00
C GLY A 57 -10.25 3.28 -19.62
N GLU A 58 -10.20 3.21 -20.95
CA GLU A 58 -10.33 1.96 -21.73
C GLU A 58 -8.96 1.31 -22.07
N GLY A 59 -7.86 1.97 -21.72
CA GLY A 59 -6.51 1.48 -21.99
C GLY A 59 -5.89 0.77 -20.79
N GLU A 60 -5.03 -0.20 -21.07
CA GLU A 60 -4.34 -0.99 -20.05
C GLU A 60 -2.92 -1.34 -20.52
N ALA A 61 -1.97 -1.32 -19.60
CA ALA A 61 -0.64 -1.87 -19.77
C ALA A 61 -0.38 -2.93 -18.68
N GLU A 62 0.15 -4.08 -19.08
CA GLU A 62 0.41 -5.22 -18.20
C GLU A 62 1.86 -5.72 -18.36
N ARG A 63 2.50 -6.13 -17.25
CA ARG A 63 3.78 -6.87 -17.27
C ARG A 63 3.76 -8.00 -16.25
N LEU A 64 4.61 -8.99 -16.49
CA LEU A 64 4.83 -10.08 -15.54
C LEU A 64 5.58 -9.58 -14.31
N MET A 65 5.37 -10.28 -13.19
CA MET A 65 6.05 -10.04 -11.93
C MET A 65 7.21 -11.02 -11.71
N PRO A 66 8.23 -10.63 -10.91
CA PRO A 66 8.40 -9.34 -10.25
C PRO A 66 8.72 -8.22 -11.24
N LEU A 67 8.13 -7.04 -11.02
CA LEU A 67 8.30 -5.91 -11.94
C LEU A 67 9.67 -5.26 -11.74
N THR A 68 10.54 -5.35 -12.74
CA THR A 68 11.84 -4.64 -12.70
C THR A 68 11.67 -3.13 -12.98
N PRO A 69 12.64 -2.28 -12.58
CA PRO A 69 12.59 -0.86 -12.91
C PRO A 69 12.47 -0.57 -14.41
N PHE A 70 13.14 -1.39 -15.24
CA PHE A 70 13.07 -1.26 -16.70
C PHE A 70 11.68 -1.59 -17.24
N GLU A 71 11.03 -2.63 -16.72
CA GLU A 71 9.66 -2.97 -17.10
C GLU A 71 8.66 -1.91 -16.65
N ALA A 72 8.82 -1.37 -15.43
CA ALA A 72 8.02 -0.27 -14.94
C ALA A 72 8.12 0.96 -15.86
N THR A 73 9.35 1.35 -16.25
CA THR A 73 9.57 2.42 -17.22
C THR A 73 8.90 2.14 -18.56
N THR A 74 9.05 0.92 -19.08
CA THR A 74 8.48 0.53 -20.37
C THR A 74 6.95 0.56 -20.34
N MET A 75 6.31 0.14 -19.24
CA MET A 75 4.86 0.27 -19.05
C MET A 75 4.42 1.72 -19.09
N VAL A 76 5.11 2.59 -18.37
CA VAL A 76 4.74 4.01 -18.30
C VAL A 76 4.94 4.69 -19.65
N ASP A 77 6.01 4.37 -20.38
CA ASP A 77 6.25 4.86 -21.73
C ASP A 77 5.16 4.42 -22.71
N GLU A 78 4.65 3.18 -22.58
CA GLU A 78 3.52 2.68 -23.36
C GLU A 78 2.24 3.49 -23.10
N LEU A 79 1.93 3.78 -21.83
CA LEU A 79 0.76 4.59 -21.46
C LEU A 79 0.87 6.02 -22.00
N ILE A 80 2.07 6.61 -21.96
CA ILE A 80 2.34 7.94 -22.53
C ILE A 80 2.19 7.92 -24.06
N ALA A 81 2.77 6.94 -24.73
CA ALA A 81 2.70 6.80 -26.18
C ALA A 81 1.25 6.60 -26.68
N ARG A 82 0.41 5.95 -25.87
CA ARG A 82 -1.03 5.76 -26.13
C ARG A 82 -1.89 6.97 -25.72
N GLY A 83 -1.29 8.02 -25.17
CA GLY A 83 -2.00 9.23 -24.73
C GLY A 83 -2.86 9.05 -23.47
N LEU A 84 -2.64 7.97 -22.71
CA LEU A 84 -3.38 7.66 -21.47
C LEU A 84 -2.80 8.39 -20.26
N LEU A 85 -1.50 8.66 -20.29
CA LEU A 85 -0.78 9.41 -19.27
C LEU A 85 -0.12 10.65 -19.89
N VAL A 86 -0.07 11.75 -19.14
CA VAL A 86 0.60 12.96 -19.58
C VAL A 86 2.11 12.72 -19.64
N ALA A 87 2.75 13.19 -20.72
CA ALA A 87 4.19 13.14 -20.93
C ALA A 87 4.94 14.14 -20.02
N SER A 88 4.92 13.92 -18.71
CA SER A 88 5.65 14.71 -17.71
C SER A 88 6.68 13.81 -17.03
N GLU A 89 7.96 14.21 -17.03
CA GLU A 89 9.03 13.42 -16.42
C GLU A 89 8.78 13.15 -14.93
N ARG A 90 8.24 14.15 -14.22
CA ARG A 90 7.89 14.00 -12.81
C ARG A 90 6.78 12.98 -12.60
N LEU A 91 5.75 13.02 -13.45
CA LEU A 91 4.66 12.05 -13.39
C LEU A 91 5.17 10.65 -13.76
N ARG A 92 5.99 10.53 -14.81
CA ARG A 92 6.62 9.29 -15.23
C ARG A 92 7.35 8.62 -14.07
N HIS A 93 8.29 9.33 -13.44
CA HIS A 93 9.01 8.83 -12.27
C HIS A 93 8.11 8.49 -11.08
N THR A 94 7.00 9.22 -10.91
CA THR A 94 6.04 8.93 -9.84
C THR A 94 5.34 7.60 -10.07
N VAL A 95 4.87 7.34 -11.30
CA VAL A 95 4.19 6.09 -11.65
C VAL A 95 5.17 4.91 -11.62
N GLU A 96 6.36 5.07 -12.18
CA GLU A 96 7.42 4.04 -12.15
C GLU A 96 7.72 3.58 -10.72
N ARG A 97 7.95 4.55 -9.81
CA ARG A 97 8.26 4.26 -8.40
C ARG A 97 7.08 3.61 -7.68
N LEU A 98 5.85 4.04 -7.98
CA LEU A 98 4.67 3.42 -7.40
C LEU A 98 4.55 1.96 -7.84
N LEU A 99 4.67 1.67 -9.14
CA LEU A 99 4.56 0.31 -9.66
C LEU A 99 5.64 -0.61 -9.08
N ALA A 100 6.89 -0.16 -9.03
CA ALA A 100 7.98 -0.89 -8.39
C ALA A 100 7.69 -1.16 -6.91
N ARG A 101 7.22 -0.15 -6.17
CA ARG A 101 6.91 -0.31 -4.74
C ARG A 101 5.73 -1.25 -4.49
N LEU A 102 4.72 -1.26 -5.37
CA LEU A 102 3.62 -2.23 -5.28
C LEU A 102 4.10 -3.65 -5.55
N SER A 103 5.04 -3.83 -6.47
CA SER A 103 5.68 -5.13 -6.72
C SER A 103 6.44 -5.65 -5.49
N GLU A 104 7.16 -4.76 -4.81
CA GLU A 104 7.85 -5.08 -3.55
C GLU A 104 6.85 -5.45 -2.46
N ILE A 105 5.85 -4.60 -2.18
CA ILE A 105 4.81 -4.85 -1.16
C ILE A 105 4.10 -6.18 -1.39
N TYR A 106 3.73 -6.49 -2.63
CA TYR A 106 3.09 -7.75 -2.98
C TYR A 106 3.94 -8.97 -2.59
N THR A 107 5.25 -8.89 -2.83
CA THR A 107 6.20 -9.96 -2.51
C THR A 107 6.49 -10.00 -1.00
N GLU A 108 6.73 -8.85 -0.37
CA GLU A 108 7.06 -8.72 1.06
C GLU A 108 5.91 -9.19 1.97
N LEU A 109 4.66 -8.91 1.60
CA LEU A 109 3.47 -9.32 2.35
C LEU A 109 2.93 -10.69 1.93
N GLU A 110 3.60 -11.38 1.00
CA GLU A 110 3.16 -12.66 0.43
C GLU A 110 1.68 -12.62 0.02
N LEU A 111 1.29 -11.54 -0.67
CA LEU A 111 -0.10 -11.35 -1.09
C LEU A 111 -0.46 -12.36 -2.17
N ASN A 112 -1.71 -12.82 -2.13
CA ASN A 112 -2.34 -13.53 -3.22
C ASN A 112 -2.93 -12.54 -4.23
N SER A 113 -3.41 -11.37 -3.78
CA SER A 113 -3.91 -10.34 -4.69
C SER A 113 -3.76 -8.95 -4.07
N LEU A 114 -3.42 -7.97 -4.90
CA LEU A 114 -3.41 -6.55 -4.56
C LEU A 114 -4.21 -5.81 -5.63
N LYS A 115 -5.22 -5.04 -5.23
CA LYS A 115 -6.01 -4.20 -6.14
C LYS A 115 -6.15 -2.81 -5.58
N LEU A 116 -5.94 -1.81 -6.41
CA LEU A 116 -6.17 -0.40 -6.15
C LEU A 116 -7.26 0.07 -7.13
N ASP A 117 -8.49 0.25 -6.65
CA ASP A 117 -9.63 0.57 -7.54
C ASP A 117 -9.60 2.02 -8.01
N THR A 118 -8.94 2.90 -7.26
CA THR A 118 -8.81 4.31 -7.61
C THR A 118 -7.46 4.82 -7.12
N VAL A 119 -6.58 5.05 -8.09
CA VAL A 119 -5.34 5.82 -7.94
C VAL A 119 -5.49 7.09 -8.75
N ILE A 120 -5.23 8.24 -8.12
CA ILE A 120 -5.27 9.53 -8.79
C ILE A 120 -3.85 10.03 -8.96
N PHE A 121 -3.43 10.17 -10.21
CA PHE A 121 -2.15 10.73 -10.59
C PHE A 121 -2.28 12.22 -10.94
N SER A 122 -1.28 13.00 -10.54
CA SER A 122 -1.05 14.36 -11.05
C SER A 122 0.45 14.66 -11.06
N GLU A 123 0.84 15.80 -11.59
CA GLU A 123 2.24 16.24 -11.54
C GLU A 123 2.72 16.50 -10.10
N ALA A 124 1.82 16.70 -9.14
CA ALA A 124 2.17 16.86 -7.73
C ALA A 124 2.49 15.52 -7.03
N GLY A 125 2.02 14.39 -7.58
CA GLY A 125 2.24 13.05 -7.05
C GLY A 125 1.08 12.11 -7.35
N TYR A 126 0.81 11.20 -6.42
CA TYR A 126 -0.34 10.30 -6.50
C TYR A 126 -1.05 10.19 -5.15
N CYS A 127 -2.28 9.69 -5.19
CA CYS A 127 -3.08 9.29 -4.03
C CYS A 127 -3.81 7.99 -4.35
N ILE A 128 -3.86 7.08 -3.38
CA ILE A 128 -4.68 5.87 -3.39
C ILE A 128 -5.92 6.12 -2.52
N ASP A 129 -7.10 5.93 -3.10
CA ASP A 129 -8.39 6.18 -2.47
C ASP A 129 -9.08 4.88 -2.01
N SER A 130 -8.89 3.79 -2.77
CA SER A 130 -9.45 2.46 -2.44
C SER A 130 -8.43 1.37 -2.72
N ALA A 131 -8.35 0.40 -1.82
CA ALA A 131 -7.49 -0.76 -1.94
C ALA A 131 -8.13 -2.04 -1.37
N HIS A 132 -7.78 -3.16 -1.98
CA HIS A 132 -8.09 -4.51 -1.55
C HIS A 132 -6.81 -5.35 -1.50
N LEU A 133 -6.50 -5.88 -0.32
CA LEU A 133 -5.34 -6.76 -0.10
C LEU A 133 -5.84 -8.14 0.30
N GLN A 134 -5.41 -9.16 -0.42
CA GLN A 134 -5.67 -10.55 -0.10
C GLN A 134 -4.36 -11.25 0.21
N TYR A 135 -4.24 -11.78 1.43
CA TYR A 135 -3.03 -12.46 1.88
C TYR A 135 -3.07 -13.96 1.55
N SER A 136 -1.92 -14.52 1.15
CA SER A 136 -1.78 -15.97 0.96
C SER A 136 -1.86 -16.74 2.29
N HIS A 137 -1.34 -16.14 3.36
CA HIS A 137 -1.39 -16.66 4.71
C HIS A 137 -2.13 -15.71 5.65
N ARG A 138 -2.43 -16.13 6.89
CA ARG A 138 -3.02 -15.21 7.88
C ARG A 138 -2.05 -14.03 8.01
N PRO A 139 -2.48 -12.76 7.82
CA PRO A 139 -1.58 -11.63 7.98
C PRO A 139 -0.98 -11.72 9.37
N PRO A 140 0.29 -11.30 9.55
CA PRO A 140 0.89 -11.27 10.87
C PRO A 140 -0.08 -10.52 11.78
N HIS A 141 -0.60 -11.21 12.80
CA HIS A 141 -1.39 -10.56 13.84
C HIS A 141 -0.44 -9.60 14.52
N HIS A 142 -0.42 -8.35 14.06
CA HIS A 142 0.18 -7.30 14.83
C HIS A 142 -0.72 -7.15 16.04
N GLY A 143 -0.28 -7.80 17.13
CA GLY A 143 -0.92 -7.71 18.42
C GLY A 143 -1.20 -6.24 18.67
N THR A 144 -2.48 -5.92 18.87
CA THR A 144 -2.83 -4.74 19.64
C THR A 144 -1.95 -4.79 20.88
N MET A 145 -0.97 -3.89 20.97
CA MET A 145 -0.45 -3.50 22.26
C MET A 145 -1.63 -2.89 22.98
N GLN A 146 -2.40 -3.76 23.64
CA GLN A 146 -3.35 -3.38 24.65
C GLN A 146 -2.48 -2.67 25.69
N SER A 147 -2.51 -1.35 25.63
CA SER A 147 -1.90 -0.49 26.63
C SER A 147 -2.56 -0.85 27.96
N GLY A 148 -1.95 -1.78 28.69
CA GLY A 148 -2.22 -2.03 30.09
C GLY A 148 -1.70 -0.85 30.89
N VAL A 149 -2.43 0.27 30.83
CA VAL A 149 -2.29 1.38 31.78
C VAL A 149 -3.56 1.44 32.60
N GLY A 150 -3.43 1.05 33.86
CA GLY A 150 -4.43 1.19 34.90
C GLY A 150 -4.37 -0.03 35.82
N GLY A 151 -3.92 0.03 37.06
CA GLY A 151 -3.43 1.14 37.85
C GLY A 151 -3.17 0.59 39.26
N ARG A 152 -2.09 1.07 39.87
CA ARG A 152 -1.84 1.19 41.32
C ARG A 152 -2.76 0.37 42.26
N ASP A 153 -2.19 -0.66 42.85
CA ASP A 153 -2.27 -0.89 44.29
C ASP A 153 -0.89 -1.22 44.85
N ASN A 154 -0.39 -0.23 45.57
CA ASN A 154 0.80 -0.25 46.37
C ASN A 154 0.42 -0.92 47.69
N VAL A 155 0.62 -2.24 47.83
CA VAL A 155 0.60 -2.90 49.14
C VAL A 155 2.04 -3.19 49.52
N GLY A 156 2.61 -2.24 50.27
CA GLY A 156 3.89 -2.40 50.90
C GLY A 156 3.88 -3.57 51.87
N VAL A 157 4.88 -4.43 51.78
CA VAL A 157 5.31 -5.23 52.92
C VAL A 157 6.83 -5.20 52.95
N HIS A 158 7.35 -4.38 53.86
CA HIS A 158 8.72 -4.43 54.36
C HIS A 158 9.01 -5.83 54.90
N PRO A 159 10.22 -6.36 54.69
CA PRO A 159 10.88 -7.13 55.73
C PRO A 159 12.12 -6.38 56.18
N HIS A 160 12.07 -5.79 57.37
CA HIS A 160 13.27 -5.39 58.10
C HIS A 160 13.79 -6.59 58.91
N PRO A 161 15.12 -6.72 59.08
CA PRO A 161 15.75 -7.86 59.72
C PRO A 161 15.82 -7.66 61.25
N HIS A 162 15.67 -8.72 62.02
CA HIS A 162 16.12 -8.74 63.41
C HIS A 162 16.68 -10.12 63.75
N GLY A 163 17.99 -10.13 64.03
CA GLY A 163 18.61 -11.21 64.78
C GLY A 163 18.23 -11.14 66.25
N GLY A 164 18.50 -12.24 66.97
CA GLY A 164 18.71 -12.22 68.41
C GLY A 164 17.83 -13.16 69.24
N HIS A 165 18.45 -14.24 69.70
CA HIS A 165 18.26 -14.95 70.97
C HIS A 165 16.90 -15.61 71.31
N ARG A 166 16.93 -16.94 71.37
CA ARG A 166 17.06 -17.65 72.67
C ARG A 166 17.71 -19.02 72.48
#